data_AF-A0A842VB96-F1
#
_entry.id   AF-A0A842VB96-F1
#
_cell.length_a   1.000
_cell.length_b   1.000
_cell.length_c   1.000
_cell.angle_alpha   90.00
_cell.angle_beta   90.00
_cell.angle_gamma   90.00
#
_symmetry.space_group_name_H-M   'P 1'
#
loop_
_entity.id
_entity.type
_entity.pdbx_description
1 polymer ?
#
loop_
_entity_poly.entity_id
_entity_poly.type
_entity_poly.pdbx_seq_one_letter_code
_entity_poly.pdbx_strand_id
1 'polypeptide(L)'
;MSAFIAPGLFCWIYSFGILVYPKTKIRIIIPYFIICLIYESLLIFFLFTNPDIIAVYEGKFSYRRTWFNIAFLVFVIATTIITGGIFAIKSISSENSIVRWKGIFFSNAIISFVLASVLDVFSVGNSVLQIITKIIFIAIGIEYCLGFFLPNRLTIALTGEKSLD
;
A
#
# COMPACT_ATOMS: atom_id res chain seq x y z
N MET A 1 2.75 13.10 6.20
CA MET A 1 4.02 12.47 5.78
C MET A 1 3.87 11.97 4.35
N SER A 2 4.37 12.73 3.38
CA SER A 2 4.36 12.34 1.95
C SER A 2 5.73 11.86 1.46
N ALA A 3 6.79 12.10 2.24
CA ALA A 3 8.20 11.95 1.85
C ALA A 3 8.67 10.50 1.59
N PHE A 4 7.84 9.50 1.84
CA PHE A 4 8.19 8.08 1.62
C PHE A 4 7.21 7.36 0.69
N ILE A 5 6.30 8.09 0.05
CA ILE A 5 5.29 7.49 -0.82
C ILE A 5 5.94 6.96 -2.12
N ALA A 6 6.81 7.73 -2.76
CA ALA A 6 7.45 7.31 -4.01
C ALA A 6 8.45 6.16 -3.82
N PRO A 7 9.36 6.17 -2.81
CA PRO A 7 10.17 5.00 -2.50
C PRO A 7 9.33 3.78 -2.13
N GLY A 8 8.26 3.97 -1.36
CA GLY A 8 7.32 2.89 -1.00
C GLY A 8 6.66 2.26 -2.23
N LEU A 9 6.17 3.07 -3.15
CA LEU A 9 5.58 2.60 -4.42
C LEU A 9 6.61 1.85 -5.27
N PHE A 10 7.84 2.36 -5.34
CA PHE A 10 8.90 1.69 -6.10
C PHE A 10 9.23 0.31 -5.52
N CYS A 11 9.41 0.20 -4.20
CA CYS A 11 9.64 -1.07 -3.52
C CYS A 11 8.48 -2.05 -3.71
N TRP A 12 7.25 -1.55 -3.68
CA TRP A 12 6.04 -2.32 -3.96
C TRP A 12 6.06 -2.90 -5.38
N ILE A 13 6.26 -2.06 -6.40
CA ILE A 13 6.29 -2.48 -7.80
C ILE A 13 7.46 -3.40 -8.11
N TYR A 14 8.61 -3.17 -7.49
CA TYR A 14 9.76 -4.07 -7.61
C TYR A 14 9.42 -5.47 -7.10
N SER A 15 8.85 -5.57 -5.88
CA SER A 15 8.42 -6.83 -5.28
C SER A 15 7.34 -7.52 -6.14
N PHE A 16 6.33 -6.76 -6.57
CA PHE A 16 5.28 -7.23 -7.47
C PHE A 16 5.84 -7.78 -8.78
N GLY A 17 6.74 -7.04 -9.43
CA GLY A 17 7.33 -7.44 -10.71
C GLY A 17 8.11 -8.74 -10.61
N ILE A 18 8.87 -8.93 -9.53
CA ILE A 18 9.64 -10.16 -9.30
C ILE A 18 8.73 -11.36 -9.03
N LEU A 19 7.72 -11.19 -8.17
CA LEU A 19 6.87 -12.29 -7.73
C LEU A 19 5.83 -12.70 -8.78
N VAL A 20 5.20 -11.73 -9.45
CA VAL A 20 4.08 -11.98 -10.37
C VAL A 20 4.54 -12.17 -11.81
N TYR A 21 5.51 -11.37 -12.26
CA TYR A 21 5.93 -11.28 -13.66
C TYR A 21 7.46 -11.35 -13.82
N PRO A 22 8.13 -12.43 -13.36
CA PRO A 22 9.59 -12.48 -13.28
C PRO A 22 10.28 -12.27 -14.64
N LYS A 23 9.65 -12.68 -15.74
CA LYS A 23 10.16 -12.55 -17.12
C LYS A 23 10.03 -11.13 -17.68
N THR A 24 9.02 -10.36 -17.25
CA THR A 24 8.72 -9.02 -17.77
C THR A 24 8.90 -7.91 -16.72
N LYS A 25 9.46 -8.23 -15.55
CA LYS A 25 9.64 -7.30 -14.42
C LYS A 25 10.28 -5.97 -14.81
N ILE A 26 11.31 -5.97 -15.66
CA ILE A 26 12.02 -4.75 -16.07
C ILE A 26 11.09 -3.80 -16.82
N ARG A 27 10.20 -4.33 -17.68
CA ARG A 27 9.23 -3.53 -18.44
C ARG A 27 8.20 -2.85 -17.53
N ILE A 28 7.93 -3.43 -16.36
CA ILE A 28 7.04 -2.85 -15.35
C ILE A 28 7.81 -1.87 -14.46
N ILE A 29 9.02 -2.23 -14.02
CA ILE A 29 9.79 -1.44 -13.04
C ILE A 29 10.28 -0.10 -13.63
N ILE A 30 10.77 -0.08 -14.88
CA ILE A 30 11.33 1.13 -15.51
C ILE A 30 10.36 2.32 -15.53
N PRO A 31 9.11 2.21 -16.03
CA PRO A 31 8.21 3.37 -16.06
C PRO A 31 7.88 3.89 -14.66
N TYR A 32 7.70 3.00 -13.68
CA TYR A 32 7.47 3.40 -12.29
C TYR A 32 8.70 4.07 -11.66
N PHE A 33 9.90 3.59 -11.96
CA PHE A 33 11.14 4.24 -11.52
C PHE A 33 11.22 5.69 -12.03
N ILE A 34 10.94 5.90 -13.32
CA ILE A 34 10.94 7.25 -13.92
C ILE A 34 9.89 8.15 -13.25
N ILE A 35 8.66 7.66 -13.06
CA ILE A 35 7.58 8.42 -12.40
C ILE A 35 7.97 8.79 -10.96
N CYS A 36 8.48 7.83 -10.19
CA CYS A 36 8.92 8.06 -8.81
C CYS A 36 10.10 9.06 -8.77
N LEU A 37 11.08 8.94 -9.66
CA LEU A 37 12.22 9.83 -9.73
C LEU A 37 11.82 11.27 -10.07
N ILE A 38 10.90 11.44 -11.03
CA ILE A 38 10.36 12.77 -11.39
C ILE A 38 9.61 13.38 -10.22
N TYR A 39 8.69 12.62 -9.60
CA TYR A 39 7.92 13.12 -8.46
C TYR A 39 8.82 13.51 -7.28
N GLU A 40 9.78 12.66 -6.93
CA GLU A 40 10.72 12.93 -5.83
C GLU A 40 11.59 14.16 -6.11
N SER A 41 12.07 14.29 -7.35
CA SER A 41 12.86 15.47 -7.77
C SER A 41 12.05 16.75 -7.67
N LEU A 42 10.78 16.74 -8.10
CA LEU A 42 9.87 17.89 -7.97
C LEU A 42 9.55 18.20 -6.51
N LEU A 43 9.35 17.18 -5.67
CA LEU A 43 9.09 17.36 -4.25
C LEU A 43 10.28 18.01 -3.56
N ILE A 44 11.50 17.55 -3.81
CA ILE A 44 12.73 18.14 -3.28
C ILE A 44 12.91 19.57 -3.80
N PHE A 45 12.69 19.81 -5.09
CA PHE A 45 12.78 21.15 -5.68
C PHE A 45 11.81 22.13 -5.01
N PHE A 46 10.52 21.77 -4.93
CA PHE A 46 9.51 22.62 -4.30
C PHE A 46 9.75 22.82 -2.80
N LEU A 47 10.37 21.86 -2.11
CA LEU A 47 10.73 22.02 -0.71
C LEU A 47 11.66 23.22 -0.49
N PHE A 48 12.58 23.48 -1.43
CA PHE A 48 13.53 24.59 -1.34
C PHE A 48 13.03 25.88 -1.99
N THR A 49 12.19 25.81 -3.03
CA THR A 49 11.74 27.01 -3.75
C THR A 49 10.40 27.56 -3.27
N ASN A 50 9.44 26.69 -2.96
CA ASN A 50 8.10 27.10 -2.55
C ASN A 50 7.36 25.93 -1.85
N PRO A 51 7.49 25.79 -0.52
CA PRO A 51 6.90 24.67 0.23
C PRO A 51 5.37 24.69 0.24
N ASP A 52 4.72 25.82 -0.05
CA ASP A 52 3.26 25.93 -0.10
C ASP A 52 2.66 25.10 -1.23
N ILE A 53 3.45 24.73 -2.25
CA ILE A 53 3.05 23.82 -3.32
C ILE A 53 2.92 22.38 -2.81
N ILE A 54 3.57 22.02 -1.70
CA ILE A 54 3.55 20.67 -1.11
C ILE A 54 2.43 20.57 -0.08
N ALA A 55 2.39 21.52 0.86
CA ALA A 55 1.38 21.57 1.91
C ALA A 55 1.21 23.01 2.40
N VAL A 56 -0.02 23.37 2.72
CA VAL A 56 -0.35 24.66 3.33
C VAL A 56 -0.70 24.41 4.79
N TYR A 57 -0.09 25.16 5.71
CA TYR A 57 -0.44 25.08 7.12
C TYR A 57 -1.83 25.67 7.36
N GLU A 58 -2.71 24.90 8.00
CA GLU A 58 -4.02 25.36 8.48
C GLU A 58 -4.01 25.29 10.02
N GLY A 59 -3.66 26.40 10.68
CA GLY A 59 -3.62 26.47 12.15
C GLY A 59 -2.32 25.92 12.77
N LYS A 60 -2.35 25.61 14.08
CA LYS A 60 -1.15 25.27 14.86
C LYS A 60 -0.60 23.86 14.60
N PHE A 61 -1.45 22.91 14.20
CA PHE A 61 -1.07 21.50 14.03
C PHE A 61 -1.71 20.80 12.83
N SER A 62 -2.53 21.49 12.04
CA SER A 62 -3.17 20.90 10.85
C SER A 62 -2.50 21.43 9.59
N TYR A 63 -2.41 20.58 8.58
CA TYR A 63 -1.89 20.94 7.26
C TYR A 63 -2.85 20.42 6.21
N ARG A 64 -3.10 21.25 5.20
CA ARG A 64 -3.87 20.88 4.03
C ARG A 64 -2.90 20.42 2.94
N ARG A 65 -3.18 19.25 2.37
CA ARG A 65 -2.44 18.76 1.20
C ARG A 65 -2.88 19.53 -0.03
N THR A 66 -1.91 19.91 -0.85
CA THR A 66 -2.17 20.53 -2.15
C THR A 66 -2.57 19.49 -3.19
N TRP A 67 -3.11 19.99 -4.31
CA TRP A 67 -3.45 19.17 -5.47
C TRP A 67 -2.27 18.36 -6.03
N PHE A 68 -1.05 18.90 -5.98
CA PHE A 68 0.16 18.19 -6.41
C PHE A 68 0.35 16.86 -5.63
N ASN A 69 0.26 16.92 -4.30
CA ASN A 69 0.39 15.73 -3.46
C ASN A 69 -0.81 14.79 -3.57
N ILE A 70 -2.02 15.34 -3.71
CA ILE A 70 -3.24 14.54 -3.86
C ILE A 70 -3.20 13.73 -5.16
N ALA A 71 -2.78 14.32 -6.28
CA ALA A 71 -2.72 13.64 -7.58
C ALA A 71 -1.79 12.42 -7.54
N PHE A 72 -0.59 12.57 -6.97
CA PHE A 72 0.35 11.44 -6.83
C PHE A 72 -0.17 10.37 -5.86
N LEU A 73 -0.80 10.78 -4.75
CA LEU A 73 -1.40 9.83 -3.81
C LEU A 73 -2.52 9.00 -4.45
N VAL A 74 -3.39 9.62 -5.26
CA VAL A 74 -4.43 8.91 -6.01
C VAL A 74 -3.80 7.90 -6.99
N PHE A 75 -2.74 8.29 -7.69
CA PHE A 75 -1.99 7.39 -8.58
C PHE A 75 -1.40 6.18 -7.83
N VAL A 76 -0.81 6.41 -6.66
CA VAL A 76 -0.25 5.35 -5.80
C VAL A 76 -1.35 4.40 -5.34
N ILE A 77 -2.48 4.93 -4.85
CA ILE A 77 -3.62 4.12 -4.39
C ILE A 77 -4.16 3.26 -5.54
N ALA A 78 -4.41 3.86 -6.70
CA ALA A 78 -4.90 3.14 -7.88
C ALA A 78 -3.94 2.02 -8.29
N THR A 79 -2.64 2.33 -8.36
CA THR A 79 -1.61 1.34 -8.67
C THR A 79 -1.59 0.20 -7.66
N THR A 80 -1.59 0.50 -6.37
CA THR A 80 -1.52 -0.51 -5.30
C THR A 80 -2.75 -1.40 -5.29
N ILE A 81 -3.96 -0.85 -5.53
CA ILE A 81 -5.18 -1.65 -5.62
C ILE A 81 -5.14 -2.58 -6.83
N ILE A 82 -4.76 -2.07 -8.01
CA ILE A 82 -4.71 -2.88 -9.24
C ILE A 82 -3.66 -3.99 -9.12
N THR A 83 -2.43 -3.63 -8.79
CA THR A 83 -1.31 -4.59 -8.69
C THR A 83 -1.46 -5.53 -7.50
N GLY A 84 -1.96 -5.02 -6.37
CA GLY A 84 -2.32 -5.84 -5.21
C GLY A 84 -3.41 -6.85 -5.53
N GLY A 85 -4.49 -6.43 -6.20
CA GLY A 85 -5.54 -7.36 -6.64
C GLY A 85 -5.01 -8.48 -7.55
N ILE A 86 -4.17 -8.13 -8.52
CA ILE A 86 -3.53 -9.11 -9.41
C ILE A 86 -2.64 -10.08 -8.61
N PHE A 87 -1.83 -9.55 -7.68
CA PHE A 87 -0.98 -10.37 -6.81
C PHE A 87 -1.79 -11.31 -5.93
N ALA A 88 -2.88 -10.82 -5.34
CA ALA A 88 -3.78 -11.60 -4.49
C ALA A 88 -4.41 -12.77 -5.26
N ILE A 89 -4.99 -12.49 -6.43
CA ILE A 89 -5.62 -13.50 -7.30
C ILE A 89 -4.59 -14.57 -7.67
N LYS A 90 -3.40 -14.16 -8.12
CA LYS A 90 -2.37 -15.12 -8.53
C LYS A 90 -1.85 -15.96 -7.37
N SER A 91 -1.76 -15.39 -6.18
CA SER A 91 -1.36 -16.10 -4.97
C SER A 91 -2.43 -17.11 -4.52
N ILE A 92 -3.71 -16.74 -4.56
CA ILE A 92 -4.84 -17.63 -4.23
C ILE A 92 -4.92 -18.82 -5.21
N SER A 93 -4.63 -18.59 -6.48
CA SER A 93 -4.59 -19.63 -7.52
C SER A 93 -3.35 -20.53 -7.47
N SER A 94 -2.41 -20.30 -6.56
CA SER A 94 -1.21 -21.14 -6.42
C SER A 94 -1.56 -22.56 -5.94
N GLU A 95 -0.84 -23.56 -6.46
CA GLU A 95 -0.92 -24.96 -6.00
C GLU A 95 -0.31 -25.14 -4.60
N ASN A 96 0.69 -24.31 -4.25
CA ASN A 96 1.28 -24.30 -2.93
C ASN A 96 0.28 -23.72 -1.90
N SER A 97 -0.12 -24.55 -0.93
CA SER A 97 -1.11 -24.22 0.10
C SER A 97 -0.72 -22.99 0.94
N ILE A 98 0.56 -22.85 1.29
CA ILE A 98 1.08 -21.72 2.07
C ILE A 98 0.91 -20.41 1.29
N VAL A 99 1.28 -20.42 0.01
CA VAL A 99 1.14 -19.24 -0.89
C VAL A 99 -0.33 -18.88 -1.08
N ARG A 100 -1.23 -19.88 -1.19
CA ARG A 100 -2.67 -19.65 -1.26
C ARG A 100 -3.19 -18.93 -0.03
N TRP A 101 -2.85 -19.39 1.18
CA TRP A 101 -3.27 -18.74 2.43
C TRP A 101 -2.72 -17.34 2.59
N LYS A 102 -1.44 -17.12 2.24
CA LYS A 102 -0.82 -15.78 2.15
C LYS A 102 -1.65 -14.86 1.23
N GLY A 103 -2.04 -15.36 0.06
CA GLY A 103 -2.90 -14.66 -0.89
C GLY A 103 -4.28 -14.30 -0.33
N ILE A 104 -4.91 -15.19 0.45
CA ILE A 104 -6.22 -14.94 1.08
C ILE A 104 -6.13 -13.81 2.12
N PHE A 105 -5.16 -13.86 3.04
CA PHE A 105 -4.96 -12.80 4.04
C PHE A 105 -4.68 -11.46 3.37
N PHE A 106 -3.82 -11.45 2.35
CA PHE A 106 -3.50 -10.25 1.60
C PHE A 106 -4.72 -9.69 0.85
N SER A 107 -5.54 -10.54 0.24
CA SER A 107 -6.79 -10.13 -0.42
C SER A 107 -7.76 -9.49 0.56
N ASN A 108 -7.94 -10.10 1.73
CA ASN A 108 -8.80 -9.55 2.79
C ASN A 108 -8.29 -8.19 3.25
N ALA A 109 -6.98 -8.05 3.46
CA ALA A 109 -6.37 -6.78 3.83
C ALA A 109 -6.67 -5.66 2.81
N ILE A 110 -6.62 -5.96 1.49
CA ILE A 110 -6.95 -4.98 0.45
C ILE A 110 -8.43 -4.58 0.50
N ILE A 111 -9.34 -5.55 0.61
CA ILE A 111 -10.78 -5.27 0.65
C ILE A 111 -11.11 -4.44 1.90
N SER A 112 -10.62 -4.86 3.06
CA SER A 112 -10.73 -4.14 4.32
C SER A 112 -10.15 -2.72 4.20
N PHE A 113 -9.00 -2.55 3.55
CA PHE A 113 -8.37 -1.25 3.31
C PHE A 113 -9.26 -0.31 2.50
N VAL A 114 -9.86 -0.80 1.41
CA VAL A 114 -10.77 0.01 0.59
C VAL A 114 -11.99 0.44 1.39
N LEU A 115 -12.61 -0.49 2.13
CA LEU A 115 -13.77 -0.19 2.97
C LEU A 115 -13.43 0.82 4.08
N ALA A 116 -12.31 0.62 4.78
CA ALA A 116 -11.84 1.53 5.82
C ALA A 116 -11.50 2.92 5.27
N SER A 117 -10.93 2.98 4.06
CA SER A 117 -10.61 4.26 3.40
C SER A 117 -11.87 5.04 3.04
N VAL A 118 -12.92 4.35 2.57
CA VAL A 118 -14.23 4.98 2.34
C VAL A 118 -14.81 5.48 3.66
N LEU A 119 -14.73 4.69 4.73
CA LEU A 119 -15.20 5.08 6.07
C LEU A 119 -14.44 6.30 6.62
N ASP A 120 -13.12 6.39 6.40
CA ASP A 120 -12.27 7.53 6.82
C ASP A 120 -12.74 8.83 6.18
N VAL A 121 -13.15 8.80 4.90
CA VAL A 121 -13.69 9.98 4.20
C VAL A 121 -14.98 10.50 4.86
N PHE A 122 -15.85 9.61 5.33
CA PHE A 122 -17.07 9.98 6.05
C PHE A 122 -16.84 10.28 7.54
N SER A 123 -15.64 10.06 8.06
CA SER A 123 -15.30 10.29 9.47
C SER A 123 -14.95 11.74 9.82
N VAL A 124 -14.90 12.65 8.83
CA VAL A 124 -14.55 14.05 9.04
C VAL A 124 -15.54 14.72 10.00
N GLY A 125 -15.02 15.31 11.08
CA GLY A 125 -15.84 15.96 12.12
C GLY A 125 -16.41 15.02 13.18
N ASN A 126 -16.24 13.70 13.06
CA ASN A 126 -16.70 12.72 14.05
C ASN A 126 -15.51 11.97 14.69
N SER A 127 -15.09 12.42 15.87
CA SER A 127 -13.93 11.87 16.59
C SER A 127 -14.07 10.38 16.92
N VAL A 128 -15.28 9.90 17.22
CA VAL A 128 -15.52 8.48 17.53
C VAL A 128 -15.33 7.62 16.27
N LEU A 129 -15.90 8.07 15.15
CA LEU A 129 -15.76 7.36 13.88
C LEU A 129 -14.31 7.35 13.39
N GLN A 130 -13.55 8.42 13.64
CA GLN A 130 -12.11 8.48 13.36
C GLN A 130 -11.33 7.44 14.17
N ILE A 131 -11.60 7.32 15.48
CA ILE A 131 -10.95 6.31 16.34
C ILE A 131 -11.23 4.90 15.82
N ILE A 132 -12.50 4.60 15.52
CA ILE A 132 -12.90 3.29 14.96
C ILE A 132 -12.15 3.02 13.67
N THR A 133 -12.09 4.00 12.77
CA THR A 133 -11.40 3.86 11.49
C THR A 133 -9.90 3.59 11.67
N LYS A 134 -9.25 4.22 12.67
CA LYS A 134 -7.84 3.91 12.99
C LYS A 134 -7.65 2.49 13.52
N ILE A 135 -8.56 1.98 14.34
CA ILE A 135 -8.52 0.58 14.82
C ILE A 135 -8.64 -0.38 13.63
N ILE A 136 -9.54 -0.10 12.69
CA ILE A 136 -9.68 -0.91 11.47
C ILE A 136 -8.38 -0.90 10.65
N PHE A 137 -7.75 0.27 10.47
CA PHE A 137 -6.45 0.36 9.79
C PHE A 137 -5.33 -0.42 10.49
N ILE A 138 -5.33 -0.49 11.83
CA ILE A 138 -4.38 -1.33 12.58
C ILE A 138 -4.63 -2.81 12.27
N ALA A 139 -5.89 -3.25 12.29
CA ALA A 139 -6.26 -4.63 11.95
C ALA A 139 -5.86 -5.00 10.51
N ILE A 140 -6.08 -4.09 9.55
CA ILE A 140 -5.63 -4.25 8.16
C ILE A 140 -4.11 -4.43 8.09
N GLY A 141 -3.34 -3.66 8.88
CA GLY A 141 -1.89 -3.82 8.95
C GLY A 141 -1.47 -5.22 9.41
N ILE A 142 -2.20 -5.81 10.35
CA ILE A 142 -1.97 -7.18 10.81
C ILE A 142 -2.28 -8.19 9.69
N GLU A 143 -3.43 -8.06 9.02
CA GLU A 143 -3.80 -8.92 7.88
C GLU A 143 -2.79 -8.83 6.74
N TYR A 144 -2.33 -7.62 6.43
CA TYR A 144 -1.29 -7.37 5.42
C TYR A 144 0.03 -8.06 5.81
N CYS A 145 0.45 -7.94 7.07
CA CYS A 145 1.63 -8.63 7.59
C CYS A 145 1.48 -10.15 7.49
N LEU A 146 0.33 -10.72 7.84
CA LEU A 146 0.06 -12.16 7.68
C LEU A 146 0.07 -12.59 6.21
N GLY A 147 -0.36 -11.72 5.30
CA GLY A 147 -0.32 -11.93 3.86
C GLY A 147 1.09 -12.11 3.29
N PHE A 148 2.11 -11.48 3.88
CA PHE A 148 3.51 -11.65 3.46
C PHE A 148 4.27 -12.64 4.35
N PHE A 149 4.09 -12.51 5.66
CA PHE A 149 4.87 -13.15 6.71
C PHE A 149 4.00 -14.07 7.56
N LEU A 150 3.33 -15.02 6.92
CA LEU A 150 2.52 -16.02 7.62
C LEU A 150 3.40 -16.82 8.60
N PRO A 151 3.17 -16.75 9.93
CA PRO A 151 4.04 -17.39 10.91
C PRO A 151 3.90 -18.91 10.86
N ASN A 152 4.98 -19.63 11.15
CA ASN A 152 5.04 -21.11 11.05
C ASN A 152 3.94 -21.79 11.86
N ARG A 153 3.63 -21.28 13.07
CA ARG A 153 2.56 -21.83 13.92
C ARG A 153 1.19 -21.76 13.24
N LEU A 154 0.88 -20.64 12.58
CA LEU A 154 -0.38 -20.45 11.88
C LEU A 154 -0.40 -21.25 10.57
N THR A 155 0.74 -21.36 9.90
CA THR A 155 0.89 -22.21 8.71
C THR A 155 0.57 -23.67 9.03
N ILE A 156 1.16 -24.22 10.09
CA ILE A 156 0.87 -25.60 10.54
C ILE A 156 -0.61 -25.75 10.91
N ALA A 157 -1.19 -24.78 11.61
CA ALA A 157 -2.61 -24.84 12.00
C ALA A 157 -3.57 -24.81 10.79
N LEU A 158 -3.24 -24.06 9.73
CA LEU A 158 -4.10 -23.90 8.55
C LEU A 158 -3.87 -24.95 7.46
N THR A 159 -2.65 -25.46 7.34
CA THR A 159 -2.24 -26.33 6.21
C THR A 159 -1.78 -27.72 6.64
N GLY A 160 -1.44 -27.91 7.92
CA GLY A 160 -0.75 -29.11 8.40
C GLY A 160 0.72 -29.21 7.98
N GLU A 161 1.21 -28.27 7.16
CA GLU A 161 2.57 -28.26 6.63
C GLU A 161 3.47 -27.32 7.43
N LYS A 162 4.75 -27.69 7.57
CA LYS A 162 5.78 -26.79 8.10
C LYS A 162 6.29 -25.94 6.95
N SER A 163 6.24 -24.62 7.10
CA SER A 163 6.92 -23.71 6.16
C SER A 163 8.40 -24.07 6.05
N LEU A 164 8.90 -24.06 4.82
CA LEU A 164 10.30 -24.36 4.46
C LEU A 164 11.24 -23.16 4.68
N ASP A 165 10.75 -22.10 5.34
CA ASP A 165 11.50 -20.88 5.68
C ASP A 165 12.41 -21.08 6.90
#